data_AF-A0A523JMA4-F1
#
_entry.id   AF-A0A523JMA4-F1
#
_cell.length_a   1.000
_cell.length_b   1.000
_cell.length_c   1.000
_cell.angle_alpha   90.00
_cell.angle_beta   90.00
_cell.angle_gamma   90.00
#
_symmetry.space_group_name_H-M   'P 1'
#
loop_
_entity.id
_entity.type
_entity.pdbx_description
1 polymer ?
#
loop_
_entity_poly.entity_id
_entity_poly.type
_entity_poly.pdbx_seq_one_letter_code
_entity_poly.pdbx_strand_id
1 'polypeptide(L)' 'MALSLYAVNEGYIDDVDVAKVGDFEAALHDYARGNHGDLLDKINESGDYNDEIEGELKGVMEAFSEKGAY' A
#
# COMPACT_ATOMS: atom_id res chain seq x y z
N MET A 1 5.46 -2.50 -6.23
CA MET A 1 4.25 -2.33 -7.06
C MET A 1 3.04 -3.11 -6.54
N ALA A 2 3.21 -4.14 -5.71
CA ALA A 2 2.09 -4.87 -5.10
C ALA A 2 1.13 -3.97 -4.30
N LEU A 3 1.66 -2.99 -3.55
CA LEU A 3 0.85 -2.02 -2.79
C LEU A 3 -0.05 -1.16 -3.69
N SER A 4 0.47 -0.64 -4.80
CA SER A 4 -0.32 0.16 -5.74
C SER A 4 -1.48 -0.66 -6.32
N LEU A 5 -1.21 -1.91 -6.69
CA LEU A 5 -2.23 -2.82 -7.21
C LEU A 5 -3.28 -3.16 -6.14
N TYR A 6 -2.86 -3.40 -4.90
CA TYR A 6 -3.78 -3.64 -3.79
C TYR A 6 -4.66 -2.42 -3.49
N ALA A 7 -4.07 -1.23 -3.46
CA ALA A 7 -4.79 0.02 -3.21
C ALA A 7 -5.84 0.31 -4.32
N VAL A 8 -5.54 -0.03 -5.57
CA VAL A 8 -6.51 0.03 -6.68
C VAL A 8 -7.59 -1.05 -6.53
N ASN A 9 -7.21 -2.28 -6.16
CA ASN A 9 -8.15 -3.40 -6.07
C ASN A 9 -9.18 -3.24 -4.94
N GLU A 10 -8.76 -2.69 -3.80
CA GLU A 10 -9.62 -2.42 -2.64
C GLU A 10 -10.36 -1.07 -2.73
N GLY A 11 -10.09 -0.26 -3.75
CA GLY A 11 -10.76 1.03 -3.94
C GLY A 11 -10.26 2.16 -3.02
N TYR A 12 -9.09 2.02 -2.38
CA TYR A 12 -8.50 3.11 -1.58
C TYR A 12 -8.15 4.35 -2.41
N ILE A 13 -8.03 4.19 -3.72
CA ILE A 13 -7.72 5.27 -4.67
C ILE A 13 -9.00 5.85 -5.31
N ASP A 14 -10.18 5.27 -5.04
CA ASP A 14 -11.45 5.71 -5.67
C ASP A 14 -11.85 7.14 -5.24
N ASP A 15 -11.53 7.53 -4.01
CA ASP A 15 -11.78 8.89 -3.48
C ASP A 15 -10.61 9.86 -3.75
N VAL A 16 -9.53 9.40 -4.39
CA VAL A 16 -8.35 10.23 -4.69
C VAL A 16 -8.49 10.86 -6.07
N ASP A 17 -8.37 12.19 -6.14
CA ASP A 17 -8.39 12.92 -7.41
C ASP A 17 -7.26 12.41 -8.34
N VAL A 18 -7.55 12.24 -9.63
CA VAL A 18 -6.62 11.67 -10.63
C VAL A 18 -5.28 12.42 -10.65
N ALA A 19 -5.31 13.74 -10.42
CA ALA A 19 -4.11 14.56 -10.33
C ALA A 19 -3.24 14.27 -9.10
N LYS A 20 -3.83 13.73 -8.03
CA LYS A 20 -3.16 13.37 -6.77
C LYS A 20 -2.80 11.89 -6.66
N VAL A 21 -3.25 11.04 -7.58
CA VAL A 21 -2.93 9.59 -7.55
C VAL A 21 -1.43 9.34 -7.57
N GLY A 22 -0.66 10.13 -8.33
CA GLY A 22 0.80 10.01 -8.34
C GLY A 22 1.44 10.37 -7.00
N ASP A 23 0.94 11.40 -6.32
CA ASP A 23 1.40 11.80 -5.00
C ASP A 23 1.02 10.75 -3.93
N PHE A 24 -0.18 10.18 -4.05
CA PHE A 24 -0.65 9.08 -3.20
C PHE A 24 0.25 7.84 -3.35
N GLU A 25 0.56 7.44 -4.59
CA GLU A 25 1.44 6.29 -4.84
C GLU A 25 2.85 6.54 -4.28
N ALA A 26 3.42 7.72 -4.49
CA ALA A 26 4.73 8.06 -3.95
C ALA A 26 4.73 8.02 -2.41
N ALA A 27 3.75 8.63 -1.76
CA ALA A 27 3.61 8.64 -0.31
C ALA A 27 3.39 7.22 0.24
N LEU A 28 2.60 6.39 -0.44
CA LEU A 28 2.33 5.01 -0.04
C LEU A 28 3.58 4.15 -0.13
N HIS A 29 4.35 4.28 -1.21
CA HIS A 29 5.63 3.57 -1.37
C HIS A 29 6.67 4.02 -0.34
N ASP A 30 6.75 5.32 -0.04
CA ASP A 30 7.65 5.84 0.98
C ASP A 30 7.25 5.37 2.38
N TYR A 31 5.95 5.38 2.69
CA TYR A 31 5.43 4.88 3.96
C TYR A 31 5.73 3.40 4.16
N ALA A 32 5.46 2.60 3.14
CA ALA A 32 5.71 1.17 3.17
C ALA A 32 7.20 0.85 3.22
N ARG A 33 8.07 1.58 2.50
CA ARG A 33 9.53 1.41 2.67
C ARG A 33 10.00 1.76 4.07
N GLY A 34 9.47 2.82 4.66
CA GLY A 34 9.91 3.31 5.96
C GLY A 34 9.42 2.49 7.15
N ASN A 35 8.22 1.91 7.07
CA ASN A 35 7.58 1.19 8.20
C ASN A 35 7.37 -0.30 7.95
N HIS A 36 7.32 -0.73 6.68
CA HIS A 36 6.94 -2.09 6.27
C HIS A 36 7.91 -2.67 5.21
N GLY A 37 9.20 -2.30 5.29
CA GLY A 37 10.23 -2.78 4.38
C GLY A 37 10.35 -4.31 4.37
N ASP A 38 10.23 -4.94 5.54
CA ASP A 38 10.27 -6.41 5.66
C ASP A 38 9.12 -7.09 4.90
N LEU A 39 7.91 -6.51 4.93
CA LEU A 39 6.76 -7.00 4.16
C LEU A 39 7.01 -6.85 2.65
N LEU A 40 7.55 -5.70 2.22
CA LEU A 40 7.89 -5.44 0.83
C LEU A 40 8.93 -6.43 0.30
N ASP A 41 9.96 -6.72 1.10
CA ASP A 41 10.99 -7.68 0.73
C ASP A 41 10.41 -9.09 0.67
N LYS A 42 9.57 -9.48 1.64
CA LYS A 42 8.87 -10.78 1.65
C LYS A 42 7.98 -10.96 0.41
N ILE A 43 7.23 -9.94 0.01
CA ILE A 43 6.41 -9.94 -1.21
C ILE A 43 7.29 -10.00 -2.47
N ASN A 44 8.39 -9.25 -2.52
CA ASN A 44 9.30 -9.27 -3.66
C ASN A 44 10.05 -10.60 -3.80
N GLU A 45 10.34 -11.27 -2.68
CA GLU A 45 11.12 -12.51 -2.63
C GLU A 45 10.26 -13.75 -2.86
N SER A 46 9.06 -13.80 -2.27
CA SER A 46 8.12 -14.92 -2.49
C SER A 46 7.30 -14.76 -3.77
N GLY A 47 6.99 -13.51 -4.16
CA GLY A 47 6.00 -13.24 -5.20
C GLY A 47 4.59 -13.75 -4.87
N ASP A 48 4.37 -14.18 -3.63
CA ASP A 48 3.17 -14.85 -3.18
C ASP A 48 2.17 -13.83 -2.65
N TYR A 49 0.90 -14.07 -2.91
CA TYR A 49 -0.22 -13.28 -2.38
C TYR A 49 -1.12 -14.25 -1.62
N ASN A 50 -0.91 -14.31 -0.31
CA ASN A 50 -1.63 -15.17 0.62
C ASN A 50 -2.40 -14.32 1.65
N ASP A 51 -3.34 -14.92 2.37
CA ASP A 51 -4.22 -14.24 3.33
C ASP A 51 -3.43 -13.46 4.42
N GLU A 52 -2.22 -13.93 4.77
CA GLU A 52 -1.30 -13.22 5.66
C GLU A 52 -0.80 -11.91 5.05
N ILE A 53 -0.29 -11.96 3.82
CA ILE A 53 0.20 -10.78 3.10
C ILE A 53 -0.95 -9.81 2.84
N GLU A 54 -2.14 -10.30 2.50
CA GLU A 54 -3.33 -9.47 2.37
C GLU A 54 -3.67 -8.76 3.68
N GLY A 55 -3.63 -9.47 4.82
CA GLY A 55 -3.84 -8.89 6.14
C GLY A 55 -2.79 -7.82 6.49
N GLU A 56 -1.51 -8.08 6.20
CA GLU A 56 -0.46 -7.10 6.40
C GLU A 56 -0.61 -5.89 5.48
N LEU A 57 -0.89 -6.08 4.18
CA LEU A 57 -1.17 -5.01 3.22
C LEU A 57 -2.34 -4.15 3.67
N LYS A 58 -3.42 -4.76 4.16
CA LYS A 58 -4.55 -4.05 4.73
C LYS A 58 -4.15 -3.22 5.94
N GLY A 59 -3.36 -3.79 6.86
CA GLY A 59 -2.82 -3.05 8.00
C GLY A 59 -1.94 -1.87 7.57
N VAL A 60 -1.13 -2.02 6.51
CA VAL A 60 -0.36 -0.91 5.93
C VAL A 60 -1.30 0.17 5.39
N MET A 61 -2.36 -0.19 4.66
CA MET A 61 -3.34 0.77 4.13
C MET A 61 -4.10 1.49 5.23
N GLU A 62 -4.54 0.78 6.27
CA GLU A 62 -5.21 1.38 7.43
C GLU A 62 -4.28 2.34 8.17
N ALA A 63 -3.05 1.91 8.48
CA ALA A 63 -2.07 2.77 9.13
C ALA A 63 -1.67 3.96 8.26
N PHE A 64 -1.61 3.78 6.95
CA PHE A 64 -1.37 4.85 5.98
C PHE A 64 -2.53 5.83 5.90
N SER A 65 -3.78 5.36 5.92
CA SER A 65 -4.97 6.22 5.97
C SER A 65 -5.02 7.02 7.29
N GLU A 66 -4.64 6.39 8.41
CA GLU A 66 -4.60 7.04 9.73
C GLU A 66 -3.48 8.09 9.84
N LYS A 67 -2.27 7.81 9.29
CA LYS A 67 -1.13 8.75 9.29
C LYS A 67 -1.21 9.79 8.17
N GLY A 68 -1.71 9.37 7.03
CA GLY A 68 -1.75 10.11 5.78
C GLY A 68 -3.15 10.63 5.49
N ALA A 69 -3.90 11.03 6.52
CA ALA A 69 -5.21 11.67 6.35
C ALA A 69 -5.13 12.73 5.23
N TYR A 70 -5.71 12.38 4.09
CA TYR A 70 -5.85 13.19 2.89
C TYR A 70 -7.01 14.18 3.03
#